data_AF-A0A1V5N8A2-F1
#
_entry.id   AF-A0A1V5N8A2-F1
#
_cell.length_a   1.000
_cell.length_b   1.000
_cell.length_c   1.000
_cell.angle_alpha   90.00
_cell.angle_beta   90.00
_cell.angle_gamma   90.00
#
_symmetry.space_group_name_H-M   'P 1'
#
loop_
_entity.id
_entity.type
_entity.pdbx_description
1 polymer ?
#
loop_
_entity_poly.entity_id
_entity_poly.type
_entity_poly.pdbx_seq_one_letter_code
_entity_poly.pdbx_strand_id
1 'polypeptide(L)'
;MTETIETFVSRLHQEGIQAGNAEAEKIQAQARRQADQIIQDARQQAQQILTQAQAEAASSLEKGKTELQLAARDTILTLRSKIIQILQTVLRGAVKPALEDGEFLRSLLRDIVMQYAQADSEKGRQIKINLTQDQYKKLADWAIEKAHQAVQEMGMSLDLKGTLHQPGFEYQVGDATVEVTVESTVQMLMQFVSPALTDLLEQAEKNIPS
;
A
#
# COMPACT_ATOMS: atom_id res chain seq x y z
N MET A 1 16.99 30.70 -110.63
CA MET A 1 16.41 29.87 -109.56
C MET A 1 17.56 29.50 -108.63
N THR A 2 17.87 30.37 -107.67
CA THR A 2 18.99 30.26 -106.73
C THR A 2 18.42 30.32 -105.32
N GLU A 3 17.62 29.33 -104.96
CA GLU A 3 16.81 29.35 -103.73
C GLU A 3 16.87 28.00 -103.01
N THR A 4 18.02 27.32 -103.02
CA THR A 4 18.06 25.87 -102.79
C THR A 4 18.97 25.37 -101.66
N ILE A 5 19.83 26.21 -101.08
CA ILE A 5 20.68 25.79 -99.94
C ILE A 5 20.41 26.62 -98.69
N GLU A 6 20.37 27.96 -98.78
CA GLU A 6 20.10 28.82 -97.61
C GLU A 6 18.72 28.59 -97.00
N THR A 7 17.69 28.42 -97.84
CA THR A 7 16.32 28.06 -97.42
C THR A 7 16.24 26.68 -96.78
N PHE A 8 17.03 25.71 -97.27
CA PHE A 8 17.08 24.37 -96.68
C PHE A 8 17.79 24.37 -95.31
N VAL A 9 18.93 25.07 -95.21
CA VAL A 9 19.66 25.25 -93.95
C VAL A 9 18.82 26.01 -92.93
N SER A 10 18.11 27.07 -93.35
CA SER A 10 17.19 27.82 -92.50
C SER A 10 16.06 26.94 -91.98
N ARG A 11 15.42 26.14 -92.84
CA ARG A 11 14.34 25.23 -92.45
C ARG A 11 14.83 24.11 -91.52
N LEU A 12 15.96 23.49 -91.82
CA LEU A 12 16.59 22.48 -90.95
C LEU A 12 16.95 23.05 -89.57
N HIS A 13 17.45 24.30 -89.53
CA HIS A 13 17.77 24.98 -88.28
C HIS A 13 16.50 25.28 -87.47
N GLN A 14 15.43 25.72 -88.13
CA GLN A 14 14.12 25.96 -87.49
C GLN A 14 13.48 24.68 -86.94
N GLU A 15 13.52 23.59 -87.71
CA GLU A 15 13.05 22.27 -87.28
C GLU A 15 13.87 21.73 -86.11
N GLY A 16 15.20 21.91 -86.14
CA GLY A 16 16.08 21.55 -85.02
C GLY A 16 15.80 22.35 -83.75
N ILE A 17 15.57 23.66 -83.87
CA ILE A 17 15.20 24.52 -82.74
C ILE A 17 13.82 24.14 -82.19
N GLN A 18 12.83 23.88 -83.05
CA GLN A 18 11.49 23.45 -82.61
C GLN A 18 11.53 22.09 -81.90
N ALA A 19 12.24 21.11 -82.46
CA ALA A 19 12.40 19.80 -81.84
C ALA A 19 13.13 19.90 -80.49
N GLY A 20 14.19 20.72 -80.42
CA GLY A 20 14.92 20.98 -79.18
C GLY A 20 14.05 21.65 -78.10
N ASN A 21 13.26 22.66 -78.47
CA ASN A 21 12.34 23.33 -77.56
C ASN A 21 11.24 22.39 -77.05
N ALA A 22 10.66 21.56 -77.94
CA ALA A 22 9.63 20.60 -77.56
C ALA A 22 10.17 19.54 -76.57
N GLU A 23 11.40 19.07 -76.78
CA GLU A 23 12.00 18.09 -75.87
C GLU A 23 12.42 18.74 -74.54
N ALA A 24 12.92 19.97 -74.56
CA ALA A 24 13.21 20.75 -73.36
C ALA A 24 11.95 21.01 -72.51
N GLU A 25 10.81 21.32 -73.15
CA GLU A 25 9.51 21.46 -72.47
C GLU A 25 9.06 20.15 -71.82
N LYS A 26 9.20 19.01 -72.52
CA LYS A 26 8.89 17.70 -71.94
C LYS A 26 9.75 17.40 -70.72
N ILE A 27 11.06 17.63 -70.80
CA ILE A 27 11.99 17.41 -69.68
C ILE A 27 11.60 18.31 -68.50
N GLN A 28 11.31 19.60 -68.73
CA GLN A 28 10.84 20.50 -67.67
C GLN A 28 9.52 20.03 -67.07
N ALA A 29 8.55 19.60 -67.88
CA ALA A 29 7.26 19.13 -67.40
C ALA A 29 7.39 17.85 -66.57
N GLN A 30 8.28 16.93 -66.96
CA GLN A 30 8.56 15.72 -66.21
C GLN A 30 9.31 16.01 -64.89
N ALA A 31 10.30 16.90 -64.92
CA ALA A 31 11.03 17.33 -63.73
C ALA A 31 10.10 18.01 -62.71
N ARG A 32 9.19 18.88 -63.18
CA ARG A 32 8.17 19.51 -62.32
C ARG A 32 7.25 18.49 -61.68
N ARG A 33 6.73 17.52 -62.47
CA ARG A 33 5.90 16.43 -61.94
C ARG A 33 6.62 15.62 -60.88
N GLN A 34 7.88 15.24 -61.13
CA GLN A 34 8.67 14.49 -60.15
C GLN A 34 8.92 15.31 -58.87
N ALA A 35 9.22 16.61 -58.99
CA ALA A 35 9.38 17.49 -57.84
C ALA A 35 8.09 17.60 -57.02
N ASP A 36 6.95 17.77 -57.66
CA ASP A 36 5.64 17.82 -56.99
C ASP A 36 5.34 16.51 -56.25
N GLN A 37 5.67 15.37 -56.88
CA GLN A 37 5.48 14.04 -56.28
C GLN A 37 6.38 13.84 -55.05
N ILE A 38 7.66 14.22 -55.12
CA ILE A 38 8.58 14.17 -53.99
C ILE A 38 8.07 15.04 -52.84
N ILE A 39 7.58 16.25 -53.12
CA ILE A 39 7.02 17.14 -52.10
C ILE A 39 5.76 16.54 -51.48
N GLN A 40 4.89 15.93 -52.27
CA GLN A 40 3.68 15.28 -51.79
C GLN A 40 4.00 14.09 -50.88
N ASP A 41 4.91 13.22 -51.30
CA ASP A 41 5.34 12.05 -50.52
C ASP A 41 6.01 12.49 -49.22
N ALA A 42 6.88 13.50 -49.26
CA ALA A 42 7.52 14.06 -48.07
C ALA A 42 6.50 14.65 -47.09
N ARG A 43 5.47 15.35 -47.58
CA ARG A 43 4.38 15.87 -46.74
C ARG A 43 3.56 14.75 -46.12
N GLN A 44 3.27 13.69 -46.87
CA GLN A 44 2.52 12.55 -46.36
C GLN A 44 3.31 11.80 -45.28
N GLN A 45 4.61 11.57 -45.49
CA GLN A 45 5.49 10.98 -44.50
C GLN A 45 5.60 11.86 -43.25
N ALA A 46 5.77 13.18 -43.40
CA ALA A 46 5.80 14.10 -42.28
C ALA A 46 4.50 14.07 -41.46
N GLN A 47 3.35 14.01 -42.14
CA GLN A 47 2.05 13.91 -41.47
C GLN A 47 1.90 12.58 -40.71
N GLN A 48 2.36 11.47 -41.29
CA GLN A 48 2.36 10.17 -40.63
C GLN A 48 3.24 10.17 -39.38
N ILE A 49 4.47 10.70 -39.48
CA ILE A 49 5.39 10.83 -38.35
C ILE A 49 4.77 11.69 -37.24
N LEU A 50 4.17 12.83 -37.58
CA LEU A 50 3.50 13.70 -36.60
C LEU A 50 2.34 13.00 -35.91
N THR A 51 1.51 12.29 -36.67
CA THR A 51 0.34 11.57 -36.12
C THR A 51 0.81 10.44 -35.19
N GLN A 52 1.82 9.68 -35.59
CA GLN A 52 2.39 8.61 -34.79
C GLN A 52 3.02 9.16 -33.50
N ALA A 53 3.83 10.23 -33.60
CA ALA A 53 4.45 10.87 -32.44
C ALA A 53 3.41 11.43 -31.46
N GLN A 54 2.32 12.01 -31.95
CA GLN A 54 1.22 12.48 -31.10
C GLN A 54 0.51 11.34 -30.39
N ALA A 55 0.23 10.23 -31.08
CA ALA A 55 -0.40 9.06 -30.48
C ALA A 55 0.50 8.41 -29.41
N GLU A 56 1.80 8.31 -29.66
CA GLU A 56 2.79 7.79 -28.71
C GLU A 56 2.94 8.71 -27.49
N ALA A 57 2.97 10.03 -27.70
CA ALA A 57 3.02 11.01 -26.61
C ALA A 57 1.78 10.93 -25.73
N ALA A 58 0.58 10.85 -26.32
CA ALA A 58 -0.68 10.71 -25.59
C ALA A 58 -0.71 9.38 -24.78
N SER A 59 -0.30 8.27 -25.39
CA SER A 59 -0.21 6.96 -24.74
C SER A 59 0.77 6.98 -23.57
N SER A 60 1.94 7.60 -23.75
CA SER A 60 2.98 7.72 -22.71
C SER A 60 2.51 8.59 -21.55
N LEU A 61 1.79 9.69 -21.84
CA LEU A 61 1.22 10.55 -20.82
C LEU A 61 0.17 9.82 -19.97
N GLU A 62 -0.74 9.09 -20.59
CA GLU A 62 -1.77 8.32 -19.87
C GLU A 62 -1.17 7.18 -19.03
N LYS A 63 -0.15 6.49 -19.55
CA LYS A 63 0.62 5.52 -18.76
C LYS A 63 1.30 6.17 -17.57
N GLY A 64 2.01 7.29 -17.79
CA GLY A 64 2.69 8.02 -16.72
C GLY A 64 1.75 8.50 -15.62
N LYS A 65 0.55 9.01 -15.97
CA LYS A 65 -0.48 9.37 -14.99
C LYS A 65 -0.93 8.16 -14.17
N THR A 66 -1.18 7.04 -14.83
CA THR A 66 -1.63 5.80 -14.17
C THR A 66 -0.56 5.27 -13.22
N GLU A 67 0.71 5.25 -13.65
CA GLU A 67 1.84 4.84 -12.83
C GLU A 67 2.03 5.75 -11.61
N LEU A 68 1.90 7.07 -11.77
CA LEU A 68 1.95 8.02 -10.66
C LEU A 68 0.80 7.79 -9.66
N GLN A 69 -0.42 7.54 -10.13
CA GLN A 69 -1.55 7.23 -9.26
C GLN A 69 -1.33 5.94 -8.45
N LEU A 70 -0.80 4.90 -9.10
CA LEU A 70 -0.46 3.65 -8.42
C LEU A 70 0.64 3.86 -7.38
N ALA A 71 1.72 4.56 -7.73
CA ALA A 71 2.81 4.87 -6.80
C ALA A 71 2.34 5.71 -5.60
N ALA A 72 1.44 6.67 -5.81
CA ALA A 72 0.84 7.46 -4.74
C ALA A 72 0.03 6.56 -3.78
N ARG A 73 -0.82 5.68 -4.33
CA ARG A 73 -1.60 4.72 -3.55
C ARG A 73 -0.71 3.78 -2.73
N ASP A 74 0.32 3.22 -3.35
CA ASP A 74 1.25 2.31 -2.68
C ASP A 74 2.03 3.01 -1.56
N THR A 75 2.37 4.28 -1.76
CA THR A 75 3.02 5.11 -0.74
C THR A 75 2.11 5.31 0.47
N ILE A 76 0.83 5.63 0.26
CA ILE A 76 -0.17 5.79 1.32
C ILE A 76 -0.35 4.48 2.09
N LEU A 77 -0.49 3.35 1.40
CA LEU A 77 -0.64 2.03 2.03
C LEU A 77 0.58 1.65 2.86
N THR A 78 1.78 1.91 2.33
CA THR A 78 3.04 1.66 3.02
C THR A 78 3.15 2.52 4.29
N LEU A 79 2.81 3.80 4.20
CA LEU A 79 2.79 4.71 5.35
C LEU A 79 1.81 4.24 6.42
N ARG A 80 0.58 3.86 6.03
CA ARG A 80 -0.44 3.32 6.94
C ARG A 80 0.07 2.08 7.69
N SER A 81 0.69 1.15 6.97
CA SER A 81 1.29 -0.05 7.57
C SER A 81 2.37 0.31 8.59
N LYS A 82 3.27 1.25 8.25
CA LYS A 82 4.31 1.71 9.18
C LYS A 82 3.74 2.38 10.43
N ILE A 83 2.70 3.21 10.30
CA ILE A 83 2.04 3.83 11.44
C ILE A 83 1.48 2.77 12.39
N ILE A 84 0.81 1.75 11.85
CA ILE A 84 0.28 0.63 12.64
C ILE A 84 1.41 -0.10 13.39
N GLN A 85 2.52 -0.41 12.73
CA GLN A 85 3.66 -1.09 13.35
C GLN A 85 4.31 -0.25 14.46
N ILE A 86 4.44 1.06 14.25
CA ILE A 86 4.94 1.99 15.27
C ILE A 86 3.99 1.99 16.47
N LEU A 87 2.68 2.10 16.24
CA LEU A 87 1.69 2.10 17.32
C LEU A 87 1.72 0.79 18.11
N GLN A 88 1.80 -0.36 17.43
CA GLN A 88 1.96 -1.67 18.08
C GLN A 88 3.20 -1.73 18.96
N THR A 89 4.31 -1.16 18.49
CA THR A 89 5.57 -1.12 19.24
C THR A 89 5.44 -0.23 20.48
N VAL A 90 4.82 0.96 20.33
CA VAL A 90 4.55 1.88 21.44
C VAL A 90 3.63 1.23 22.48
N LEU A 91 2.53 0.63 22.03
CA LEU A 91 1.59 -0.07 22.91
C LEU A 91 2.24 -1.25 23.62
N ARG A 92 3.03 -2.08 22.92
CA ARG A 92 3.78 -3.17 23.56
C ARG A 92 4.75 -2.63 24.62
N GLY A 93 5.42 -1.52 24.33
CA GLY A 93 6.32 -0.84 25.27
C GLY A 93 5.61 -0.27 26.50
N ALA A 94 4.36 0.19 26.37
CA ALA A 94 3.57 0.72 27.48
C ALA A 94 2.87 -0.37 28.31
N VAL A 95 2.34 -1.40 27.65
CA VAL A 95 1.57 -2.49 28.29
C VAL A 95 2.48 -3.47 29.02
N LYS A 96 3.66 -3.78 28.46
CA LYS A 96 4.58 -4.76 29.06
C LYS A 96 4.99 -4.39 30.51
N PRO A 97 5.47 -3.16 30.80
CA PRO A 97 5.78 -2.75 32.17
C PRO A 97 4.57 -2.75 33.10
N ALA A 98 3.39 -2.37 32.59
CA ALA A 98 2.15 -2.38 33.39
C ALA A 98 1.75 -3.81 33.78
N LEU A 99 1.93 -4.80 32.90
CA LEU A 99 1.66 -6.22 33.21
C LEU A 99 2.79 -6.89 34.04
N GLU A 100 3.98 -6.31 34.06
CA GLU A 100 5.10 -6.70 34.95
C GLU A 100 4.96 -6.09 36.35
N ASP A 101 4.19 -5.01 36.50
CA ASP A 101 3.82 -4.43 37.80
C ASP A 101 2.90 -5.39 38.56
N GLY A 102 3.45 -5.92 39.66
CA GLY A 102 2.74 -6.85 40.53
C GLY A 102 1.49 -6.25 41.16
N GLU A 103 1.44 -4.94 41.41
CA GLU A 103 0.25 -4.30 42.01
C GLU A 103 -0.88 -4.17 40.99
N PHE A 104 -0.59 -3.68 39.79
CA PHE A 104 -1.55 -3.65 38.68
C PHE A 104 -2.06 -5.06 38.35
N LEU A 105 -1.17 -6.04 38.20
CA LEU A 105 -1.55 -7.43 37.91
C LEU A 105 -2.45 -8.03 39.00
N ARG A 106 -2.14 -7.77 40.29
CA ARG A 106 -2.99 -8.20 41.41
C ARG A 106 -4.37 -7.55 41.36
N SER A 107 -4.44 -6.25 41.06
CA SER A 107 -5.73 -5.53 40.94
C SER A 107 -6.58 -6.06 39.79
N LEU A 108 -5.94 -6.31 38.63
CA LEU A 108 -6.60 -6.83 37.44
C LEU A 108 -7.13 -8.26 37.68
N LEU A 109 -6.32 -9.13 38.29
CA LEU A 109 -6.75 -10.49 38.65
C LEU A 109 -7.92 -10.46 39.63
N ARG A 110 -7.87 -9.59 40.66
CA ARG A 110 -8.97 -9.43 41.61
C ARG A 110 -10.25 -8.98 40.90
N ASP A 111 -10.15 -7.97 40.04
CA ASP A 111 -11.32 -7.40 39.38
C ASP A 111 -11.94 -8.40 38.39
N ILE A 112 -11.13 -9.18 37.67
CA ILE A 112 -11.59 -10.31 36.84
C ILE A 112 -12.32 -11.36 37.69
N VAL A 113 -11.72 -11.78 38.81
CA VAL A 113 -12.33 -12.79 39.70
C VAL A 113 -13.63 -12.27 40.32
N MET A 114 -13.69 -11.01 40.76
CA MET A 114 -14.91 -10.42 41.32
C MET A 114 -16.01 -10.26 40.28
N GLN A 115 -15.67 -9.83 39.06
CA GLN A 115 -16.66 -9.65 38.00
C GLN A 115 -17.24 -10.98 37.50
N TYR A 116 -16.43 -12.05 37.46
CA TYR A 116 -16.91 -13.40 37.19
C TYR A 116 -17.70 -14.00 38.36
N ALA A 117 -17.29 -13.77 39.60
CA ALA A 117 -18.04 -14.21 40.79
C ALA A 117 -19.41 -13.51 40.89
N GLN A 118 -19.53 -12.27 40.41
CA GLN A 118 -20.80 -11.54 40.32
C GLN A 118 -21.66 -11.96 39.12
N ALA A 119 -21.05 -12.39 38.01
CA ALA A 119 -21.76 -12.81 36.81
C ALA A 119 -22.29 -14.25 36.87
N ASP A 120 -21.79 -15.09 37.78
CA ASP A 120 -22.08 -16.53 37.84
C ASP A 120 -22.26 -16.99 39.29
N SER A 121 -23.34 -16.53 39.94
CA SER A 121 -23.75 -16.98 41.28
C SER A 121 -24.36 -18.38 41.30
N GLU A 122 -24.44 -19.07 40.16
CA GLU A 122 -24.96 -20.43 40.07
C GLU A 122 -23.89 -21.39 39.51
N LYS A 123 -23.41 -22.26 40.41
CA LYS A 123 -22.51 -23.42 40.21
C LYS A 123 -21.02 -23.05 40.21
N GLY A 124 -20.35 -23.44 41.30
CA GLY A 124 -18.92 -23.26 41.51
C GLY A 124 -18.05 -23.79 40.37
N ARG A 125 -17.80 -22.94 39.38
CA ARG A 125 -16.86 -23.17 38.28
C ARG A 125 -15.46 -22.80 38.75
N GLN A 126 -14.52 -23.70 38.50
CA GLN A 126 -13.12 -23.53 38.84
C GLN A 126 -12.46 -22.56 37.83
N ILE A 127 -12.06 -21.37 38.27
CA ILE A 127 -11.27 -20.43 37.45
C ILE A 127 -9.81 -20.89 37.48
N LYS A 128 -9.27 -21.29 36.32
CA LYS A 128 -7.84 -21.58 36.16
C LYS A 128 -7.15 -20.35 35.56
N ILE A 129 -6.14 -19.86 36.27
CA ILE A 129 -5.34 -18.70 35.86
C ILE A 129 -3.90 -19.18 35.71
N ASN A 130 -3.38 -19.16 34.48
CA ASN A 130 -2.00 -19.52 34.20
C ASN A 130 -1.12 -18.27 34.22
N LEU A 131 -0.03 -18.33 34.97
CA LEU A 131 0.93 -17.24 35.14
C LEU A 131 2.30 -17.68 34.63
N THR A 132 3.13 -16.73 34.19
CA THR A 132 4.56 -17.00 33.95
C THR A 132 5.25 -17.37 35.26
N GLN A 133 6.37 -18.08 35.21
CA GLN A 133 7.08 -18.55 36.41
C GLN A 133 7.50 -17.40 37.35
N ASP A 134 7.86 -16.24 36.79
CA ASP A 134 8.25 -15.05 37.57
C ASP A 134 7.04 -14.37 38.24
N GLN A 135 5.94 -14.21 37.50
CA GLN A 135 4.68 -13.67 38.04
C GLN A 135 4.05 -14.61 39.07
N TYR A 136 4.13 -15.92 38.83
CA TYR A 136 3.73 -16.96 39.78
C TYR A 136 4.48 -16.78 41.09
N LYS A 137 5.81 -16.64 41.04
CA LYS A 137 6.63 -16.45 42.23
C LYS A 137 6.27 -15.16 42.97
N LYS A 138 6.15 -14.03 42.25
CA LYS A 138 5.73 -12.74 42.83
C LYS A 138 4.32 -12.74 43.43
N LEU A 139 3.40 -13.50 42.83
CA LEU A 139 2.03 -13.66 43.35
C LEU A 139 2.01 -14.61 44.54
N ALA A 140 2.75 -15.72 44.48
CA ALA A 140 2.88 -16.68 45.56
C ALA A 140 3.55 -16.03 46.78
N ASP A 141 4.64 -15.28 46.60
CA ASP A 141 5.33 -14.57 47.68
C ASP A 141 4.39 -13.56 48.36
N TRP A 142 3.59 -12.82 47.58
CA TRP A 142 2.58 -11.90 48.12
C TRP A 142 1.39 -12.62 48.77
N ALA A 143 0.91 -13.70 48.16
CA ALA A 143 -0.17 -14.50 48.71
C ALA A 143 0.28 -15.15 50.02
N ILE A 144 1.55 -15.57 50.12
CA ILE A 144 2.18 -16.07 51.34
C ILE A 144 2.37 -14.93 52.35
N GLU A 145 2.73 -13.72 51.94
CA GLU A 145 2.84 -12.54 52.83
C GLU A 145 1.47 -12.13 53.40
N LYS A 146 0.44 -12.06 52.55
CA LYS A 146 -0.95 -11.78 52.95
C LYS A 146 -1.58 -12.93 53.69
N ALA A 147 -1.29 -14.17 53.31
CA ALA A 147 -1.65 -15.34 54.08
C ALA A 147 -0.90 -15.31 55.40
N HIS A 148 0.37 -14.91 55.52
CA HIS A 148 1.03 -14.78 56.83
C HIS A 148 0.33 -13.75 57.71
N GLN A 149 -0.08 -12.61 57.13
CA GLN A 149 -0.91 -11.62 57.83
C GLN A 149 -2.27 -12.20 58.25
N ALA A 150 -2.92 -13.00 57.40
CA ALA A 150 -4.24 -13.60 57.67
C ALA A 150 -4.17 -14.93 58.46
N VAL A 151 -3.04 -15.62 58.48
CA VAL A 151 -2.75 -16.92 59.12
C VAL A 151 -2.27 -16.69 60.55
N GLN A 152 -1.66 -15.55 60.85
CA GLN A 152 -1.62 -15.05 62.23
C GLN A 152 -3.03 -14.84 62.81
N GLU A 153 -4.06 -14.69 61.96
CA GLU A 153 -5.45 -14.61 62.39
C GLU A 153 -6.24 -15.94 62.24
N MET A 154 -5.97 -16.84 61.25
CA MET A 154 -6.89 -17.97 60.94
C MET A 154 -6.34 -19.33 60.39
N GLY A 155 -5.05 -19.54 60.08
CA GLY A 155 -4.45 -20.89 59.94
C GLY A 155 -4.78 -21.89 58.79
N MET A 156 -4.65 -21.61 57.46
CA MET A 156 -4.72 -22.63 56.35
C MET A 156 -3.94 -22.25 55.03
N SER A 157 -3.72 -23.19 54.05
CA SER A 157 -2.83 -23.09 52.85
C SER A 157 -3.44 -23.38 51.44
N LEU A 158 -2.82 -22.88 50.34
CA LEU A 158 -3.27 -22.96 48.90
C LEU A 158 -2.15 -23.38 47.92
N ASP A 159 -2.47 -24.01 46.77
CA ASP A 159 -1.55 -24.50 45.71
C ASP A 159 -1.92 -23.99 44.28
N LEU A 160 -0.93 -23.63 43.45
CA LEU A 160 -1.07 -23.05 42.10
C LEU A 160 -0.03 -23.71 41.13
N LYS A 161 -0.27 -23.76 39.80
CA LYS A 161 0.71 -24.28 38.81
C LYS A 161 0.85 -23.35 37.59
N GLY A 162 2.06 -23.18 37.07
CA GLY A 162 2.39 -22.30 35.93
C GLY A 162 2.96 -23.07 34.73
N THR A 163 2.28 -23.01 33.58
CA THR A 163 2.64 -23.77 32.35
C THR A 163 2.69 -22.93 31.06
N LEU A 164 2.62 -21.59 31.12
CA LEU A 164 2.68 -20.74 29.91
C LEU A 164 4.11 -20.30 29.55
N HIS A 165 4.42 -20.27 28.25
CA HIS A 165 5.75 -19.94 27.71
C HIS A 165 5.96 -18.44 27.40
N GLN A 166 4.93 -17.59 27.51
CA GLN A 166 4.99 -16.16 27.18
C GLN A 166 4.11 -15.32 28.13
N PRO A 167 4.39 -14.00 28.33
CA PRO A 167 3.62 -13.14 29.22
C PRO A 167 2.16 -12.98 28.78
N GLY A 168 1.24 -13.31 29.68
CA GLY A 168 -0.19 -13.33 29.44
C GLY A 168 -0.90 -14.26 30.41
N PHE A 169 -2.22 -14.32 30.32
CA PHE A 169 -3.05 -15.30 31.01
C PHE A 169 -4.07 -15.88 30.03
N GLU A 170 -4.39 -17.16 30.17
CA GLU A 170 -5.43 -17.82 29.39
C GLU A 170 -6.53 -18.22 30.37
N TYR A 171 -7.79 -17.99 29.99
CA TYR A 171 -8.95 -18.41 30.77
C TYR A 171 -9.93 -19.17 29.87
N GLN A 172 -10.51 -20.25 30.39
CA GLN A 172 -11.52 -21.04 29.70
C GLN A 172 -12.91 -20.75 30.26
N VAL A 173 -13.90 -20.56 29.38
CA VAL A 173 -15.32 -20.41 29.72
C VAL A 173 -16.10 -21.46 28.92
N GLY A 174 -16.55 -22.53 29.59
CA GLY A 174 -17.18 -23.67 28.91
C GLY A 174 -16.17 -24.43 28.04
N ASP A 175 -16.52 -24.68 26.77
CA ASP A 175 -15.63 -25.30 25.78
C ASP A 175 -14.74 -24.27 25.04
N ALA A 176 -14.87 -22.98 25.38
CA ALA A 176 -14.14 -21.91 24.73
C ALA A 176 -12.89 -21.51 25.52
N THR A 177 -11.74 -21.56 24.86
CA THR A 177 -10.47 -21.05 25.36
C THR A 177 -10.29 -19.60 24.93
N VAL A 178 -10.07 -18.71 25.88
CA VAL A 178 -9.73 -17.30 25.63
C VAL A 178 -8.32 -17.04 26.14
N GLU A 179 -7.41 -16.83 25.19
CA GLU A 179 -6.01 -16.49 25.46
C GLU A 179 -5.84 -14.98 25.51
N VAL A 180 -5.36 -14.45 26.65
CA VAL A 180 -5.03 -13.03 26.87
C VAL A 180 -3.51 -12.90 26.97
N THR A 181 -2.86 -12.94 25.81
CA THR A 181 -1.43 -12.66 25.63
C THR A 181 -1.21 -11.24 25.14
N VAL A 182 0.05 -10.80 25.14
CA VAL A 182 0.46 -9.55 24.50
C VAL A 182 0.00 -9.52 23.04
N GLU A 183 0.15 -10.62 22.30
CA GLU A 183 -0.35 -10.71 20.93
C GLU A 183 -1.89 -10.54 20.86
N SER A 184 -2.68 -11.25 21.67
CA SER A 184 -4.15 -11.19 21.57
C SER A 184 -4.74 -9.87 22.06
N THR A 185 -4.16 -9.23 23.08
CA THR A 185 -4.56 -7.88 23.52
C THR A 185 -4.21 -6.82 22.49
N VAL A 186 -3.05 -6.91 21.84
CA VAL A 186 -2.71 -6.03 20.71
C VAL A 186 -3.69 -6.25 19.56
N GLN A 187 -4.06 -7.50 19.25
CA GLN A 187 -5.00 -7.81 18.18
C GLN A 187 -6.42 -7.29 18.48
N MET A 188 -6.89 -7.44 19.72
CA MET A 188 -8.17 -6.93 20.18
C MET A 188 -8.21 -5.39 20.18
N LEU A 189 -7.18 -4.72 20.70
CA LEU A 189 -7.08 -3.26 20.65
C LEU A 189 -7.00 -2.75 19.21
N MET A 190 -6.31 -3.45 18.32
CA MET A 190 -6.28 -3.14 16.89
C MET A 190 -7.67 -3.22 16.24
N GLN A 191 -8.59 -4.08 16.70
CA GLN A 191 -9.98 -4.10 16.19
C GLN A 191 -10.78 -2.84 16.58
N PHE A 192 -10.47 -2.21 17.71
CA PHE A 192 -11.11 -0.96 18.13
C PHE A 192 -10.44 0.29 17.53
N VAL A 193 -9.12 0.26 17.34
CA VAL A 193 -8.35 1.40 16.82
C VAL A 193 -8.38 1.46 15.29
N SER A 194 -8.43 0.32 14.59
CA SER A 194 -8.40 0.29 13.12
C SER A 194 -9.56 1.07 12.46
N PRO A 195 -10.82 0.96 12.91
CA PRO A 195 -11.93 1.75 12.33
C PRO A 195 -11.72 3.25 12.52
N ALA A 196 -11.42 3.69 13.75
CA ALA A 196 -11.19 5.10 14.06
C ALA A 196 -9.99 5.71 13.32
N LEU A 197 -8.91 4.91 13.14
CA LEU A 197 -7.75 5.32 12.35
C LEU A 197 -8.08 5.37 10.85
N THR A 198 -8.94 4.47 10.35
CA THR A 198 -9.39 4.47 8.95
C THR A 198 -10.23 5.72 8.68
N ASP A 199 -11.16 6.06 9.57
CA ASP A 199 -12.00 7.25 9.44
C ASP A 199 -11.18 8.55 9.45
N LEU A 200 -10.18 8.65 10.34
CA LEU A 200 -9.27 9.81 10.37
C LEU A 200 -8.43 9.92 9.09
N LEU A 201 -7.98 8.79 8.53
CA LEU A 201 -7.21 8.77 7.29
C LEU A 201 -8.09 9.10 6.08
N GLU A 202 -9.33 8.63 6.01
CA GLU A 202 -10.31 9.00 4.97
C GLU A 202 -10.71 10.49 5.06
N GLN A 203 -10.84 11.03 6.26
CA GLN A 203 -11.07 12.46 6.48
C GLN A 203 -9.87 13.31 6.06
N ALA A 204 -8.65 12.83 6.28
CA ALA A 204 -7.43 13.49 5.81
C ALA A 204 -7.35 13.48 4.27
N GLU A 205 -7.75 12.38 3.62
CA GLU A 205 -7.78 12.23 2.17
C GLU A 205 -8.81 13.16 1.51
N LYS A 206 -9.98 13.38 2.14
CA LYS A 206 -11.00 14.36 1.71
C LYS A 206 -10.57 15.82 1.85
N ASN A 207 -9.57 16.11 2.67
CA ASN A 207 -9.08 17.47 2.94
C ASN A 207 -7.81 17.84 2.14
N ILE A 208 -7.37 16.98 1.22
CA ILE A 208 -6.27 17.31 0.30
C ILE A 208 -6.85 18.25 -0.78
N PRO A 209 -6.40 19.51 -0.88
CA PRO A 209 -6.84 20.41 -1.94
C PRO A 209 -6.40 19.84 -3.29
N SER A 210 -7.34 19.77 -4.23
CA SER A 210 -7.12 19.36 -5.63
C SER A 210 -6.13 20.24 -6.37
#